data_AF-A0A060WCG5-F1
#
_entry.id   AF-A0A060WCG5-F1
#
_cell.length_a   1.000
_cell.length_b   1.000
_cell.length_c   1.000
_cell.angle_alpha   90.00
_cell.angle_beta   90.00
_cell.angle_gamma   90.00
#
_symmetry.space_group_name_H-M   'P 1'
#
loop_
_entity.id
_entity.type
_entity.pdbx_description
1 polymer ?
#
loop_
_entity_poly.entity_id
_entity_poly.type
_entity_poly.pdbx_seq_one_letter_code
_entity_poly.pdbx_strand_id
1 'polypeptide(L)'
;MGRDTGMEVGMGTSGKASLKTHVLSPPSPSSSTRLLRSVNKVISVEESKDCVDNCEEKQDSIKGESDQLRKKLHCLEEQLNHEMQAKDHLENKYKTTTSHLEKLVKELEEEMSSRQRVESSLRQLERERALLQYQSAENLRKVELEADRKRCLENDLNSLRDQLEELKRRNQTSQMSSDKNIHLQRQLDEATAVLAEEQEAAGRLRRSQVEAQKHAQALELSLRELVDKCTQLENAKMGLEQQLMGLQADLEAERRDRCLGTEIIVDLQGHIQCLEEEVKQVKGSLSGTQTEKRQLQQRLTDMEKEKSNQEIDLTFKLKSLQQSFDIEEAEHKATKTRLADKNQVYKSIEEAKSEALKGMERTLQEERSSKLQLESRLLQLEKEHSMLDRDYKQAQHKVDELNTHKDKLAEEVKNLSLGMEQEEQKRRLSQNDLKAQTQQLTALRSSEKQLKQELNHLLDMKQSLEKQNHELRRERQEAEGQLKELKDQLEAEQYFTVLLISRHSQCLERLGCKIRAIFPKFPGFPEILVGILLCILGKLILHP
;
A
#
# COMPACT_ATOMS: atom_id res chain seq x y z
N MET A 1 -15.26 34.29 41.27
CA MET A 1 -14.37 35.29 41.92
C MET A 1 -14.61 36.61 41.22
N GLY A 2 -14.71 37.75 41.93
CA GLY A 2 -15.40 38.96 41.44
C GLY A 2 -16.92 38.75 41.44
N ARG A 3 -17.82 39.64 41.92
CA ARG A 3 -17.77 41.09 42.20
C ARG A 3 -17.58 41.95 40.94
N ASP A 4 -18.30 43.06 40.73
CA ASP A 4 -19.02 43.93 41.70
C ASP A 4 -20.55 44.05 41.55
N THR A 5 -21.17 44.90 42.36
CA THR A 5 -22.62 45.03 42.63
C THR A 5 -23.08 46.48 42.86
N GLY A 6 -24.32 46.81 42.46
CA GLY A 6 -25.04 48.09 42.70
C GLY A 6 -26.30 48.16 41.80
N MET A 7 -27.54 48.45 42.21
CA MET A 7 -28.13 49.11 43.40
C MET A 7 -27.69 50.57 43.57
N GLU A 8 -28.56 51.58 43.80
CA GLU A 8 -30.02 51.65 44.05
C GLU A 8 -30.67 52.82 43.25
N VAL A 9 -31.94 52.75 42.83
CA VAL A 9 -33.17 53.25 43.52
C VAL A 9 -33.07 54.68 44.07
N GLY A 10 -33.98 55.58 43.63
CA GLY A 10 -34.10 56.94 44.14
C GLY A 10 -35.45 57.60 43.80
N MET A 11 -36.46 57.43 44.66
CA MET A 11 -37.70 58.23 44.62
C MET A 11 -37.51 59.54 45.40
N GLY A 12 -38.03 60.65 44.89
CA GLY A 12 -38.03 61.95 45.57
C GLY A 12 -39.32 62.73 45.25
N THR A 13 -39.95 63.34 46.26
CA THR A 13 -41.34 63.82 46.18
C THR A 13 -41.57 65.23 46.72
N SER A 14 -42.59 65.90 46.17
CA SER A 14 -43.42 66.97 46.76
C SER A 14 -42.92 68.44 46.71
N GLY A 15 -43.88 69.36 46.92
CA GLY A 15 -43.75 70.83 46.79
C GLY A 15 -44.38 71.36 45.49
N LYS A 16 -45.68 71.67 45.37
CA LYS A 16 -46.75 72.10 46.31
C LYS A 16 -46.77 73.61 46.66
N ALA A 17 -47.03 74.44 45.65
CA ALA A 17 -47.71 75.74 45.75
C ALA A 17 -48.48 75.94 44.41
N SER A 18 -49.81 76.04 44.28
CA SER A 18 -50.87 76.66 45.12
C SER A 18 -50.73 78.17 45.31
N LEU A 19 -51.22 78.92 44.31
CA LEU A 19 -52.12 80.05 44.57
C LEU A 19 -53.26 80.03 43.55
N LYS A 20 -54.40 80.62 43.91
CA LYS A 20 -55.71 80.29 43.33
C LYS A 20 -56.18 81.33 42.30
N THR A 21 -56.94 80.86 41.31
CA THR A 21 -57.83 81.72 40.52
C THR A 21 -58.90 82.37 41.40
N HIS A 22 -59.33 83.57 41.04
CA HIS A 22 -60.75 83.90 41.09
C HIS A 22 -61.12 85.02 40.09
N VAL A 23 -62.20 84.77 39.35
CA VAL A 23 -62.99 85.77 38.64
C VAL A 23 -64.30 85.94 39.43
N LEU A 24 -64.81 87.18 39.47
CA LEU A 24 -66.18 87.66 39.80
C LEU A 24 -66.04 89.20 39.94
N SER A 25 -66.42 90.04 38.98
CA SER A 25 -67.78 90.46 38.56
C SER A 25 -68.48 91.42 39.56
N PRO A 26 -69.14 92.49 39.07
CA PRO A 26 -69.71 93.60 39.88
C PRO A 26 -71.17 93.28 40.32
N PRO A 27 -71.88 94.08 41.17
CA PRO A 27 -72.55 95.32 40.68
C PRO A 27 -72.98 96.43 41.70
N SER A 28 -73.09 97.68 41.20
CA SER A 28 -74.23 98.61 41.47
C SER A 28 -74.41 99.25 42.90
N PRO A 29 -75.50 100.00 43.25
CA PRO A 29 -75.40 101.46 43.29
C PRO A 29 -76.18 102.22 44.42
N SER A 30 -76.21 103.56 44.32
CA SER A 30 -77.15 104.50 45.00
C SER A 30 -76.90 104.70 46.52
N SER A 31 -77.40 105.72 47.22
CA SER A 31 -78.23 106.93 46.96
C SER A 31 -77.70 108.07 47.89
N SER A 32 -78.07 109.36 47.88
CA SER A 32 -79.03 110.26 47.19
C SER A 32 -78.42 111.70 47.27
N THR A 33 -79.01 112.88 47.01
CA THR A 33 -80.34 113.42 46.64
C THR A 33 -80.19 114.36 45.39
N ARG A 34 -81.08 115.23 44.85
CA ARG A 34 -82.40 115.85 45.16
C ARG A 34 -82.40 117.06 46.14
N LEU A 35 -83.03 118.22 45.89
CA LEU A 35 -84.23 118.60 45.11
C LEU A 35 -84.13 120.05 44.53
N LEU A 36 -84.80 120.30 43.37
CA LEU A 36 -85.72 121.42 43.01
C LEU A 36 -85.35 122.92 43.27
N ARG A 37 -85.96 123.95 42.62
CA ARG A 37 -86.56 124.16 41.26
C ARG A 37 -86.95 125.66 41.11
N SER A 38 -86.87 126.21 39.88
CA SER A 38 -87.57 127.39 39.28
C SER A 38 -88.56 128.28 40.09
N VAL A 39 -88.63 129.58 39.73
CA VAL A 39 -89.86 130.23 39.18
C VAL A 39 -89.55 131.62 38.54
N ASN A 40 -90.40 132.07 37.61
CA ASN A 40 -90.29 133.31 36.80
C ASN A 40 -91.17 134.48 37.35
N LYS A 41 -91.16 135.61 36.60
CA LYS A 41 -92.22 136.67 36.42
C LYS A 41 -91.84 138.03 37.08
N VAL A 42 -91.68 139.19 36.42
CA VAL A 42 -92.28 139.90 35.22
C VAL A 42 -93.52 140.75 35.57
N ILE A 43 -93.70 141.91 34.88
CA ILE A 43 -94.72 143.00 35.02
C ILE A 43 -94.15 144.23 35.81
N SER A 44 -94.19 145.53 35.43
CA SER A 44 -94.81 146.38 34.34
C SER A 44 -96.15 147.08 34.70
N VAL A 45 -96.51 148.30 34.26
CA VAL A 45 -95.84 149.38 33.49
C VAL A 45 -96.28 150.78 34.04
N GLU A 46 -96.66 151.75 33.19
CA GLU A 46 -97.33 153.06 33.46
C GLU A 46 -96.43 154.18 34.05
N GLU A 47 -96.15 155.33 33.43
CA GLU A 47 -96.93 156.33 32.64
C GLU A 47 -97.72 157.37 33.46
N SER A 48 -97.33 158.65 33.36
CA SER A 48 -98.23 159.80 33.16
C SER A 48 -97.43 161.12 33.04
N LYS A 49 -98.11 162.21 32.61
CA LYS A 49 -97.51 163.50 32.26
C LYS A 49 -98.50 164.66 32.51
N ASP A 50 -97.96 165.89 32.46
CA ASP A 50 -98.64 167.19 32.24
C ASP A 50 -99.37 167.90 33.42
N CYS A 51 -99.58 169.22 33.21
CA CYS A 51 -100.35 170.22 33.96
C CYS A 51 -99.79 170.82 35.30
N VAL A 52 -100.10 172.07 35.71
CA VAL A 52 -99.91 173.45 35.13
C VAL A 52 -100.54 174.53 36.06
N ASP A 53 -100.03 175.78 36.00
CA ASP A 53 -100.55 177.09 36.49
C ASP A 53 -100.83 177.39 37.99
N ASN A 54 -100.05 178.34 38.56
CA ASN A 54 -100.43 179.73 38.93
C ASN A 54 -99.35 180.38 39.84
N CYS A 55 -98.81 181.58 39.58
CA CYS A 55 -99.36 182.95 39.76
C CYS A 55 -99.45 183.40 41.25
N GLU A 56 -99.08 184.62 41.67
CA GLU A 56 -98.50 185.78 40.94
C GLU A 56 -97.96 186.88 41.92
N GLU A 57 -97.54 188.03 41.37
CA GLU A 57 -97.46 189.39 41.97
C GLU A 57 -96.25 189.84 42.86
N LYS A 58 -95.59 190.92 42.37
CA LYS A 58 -95.19 192.17 43.09
C LYS A 58 -94.05 192.14 44.15
N GLN A 59 -93.17 193.15 44.27
CA GLN A 59 -92.89 194.33 43.41
C GLN A 59 -91.50 194.96 43.70
N ASP A 60 -90.86 195.49 42.65
CA ASP A 60 -89.74 196.47 42.58
C ASP A 60 -88.62 196.49 43.63
N SER A 61 -87.42 195.98 43.25
CA SER A 61 -86.20 196.82 43.20
C SER A 61 -85.00 196.21 42.44
N ILE A 62 -84.76 196.74 41.22
CA ILE A 62 -83.42 196.99 40.62
C ILE A 62 -82.53 195.77 40.25
N LYS A 63 -82.98 195.00 39.24
CA LYS A 63 -82.27 194.81 37.95
C LYS A 63 -80.89 194.10 37.87
N GLY A 64 -80.39 193.43 38.92
CA GLY A 64 -79.02 192.86 38.91
C GLY A 64 -78.81 191.43 38.36
N GLU A 65 -79.76 190.50 38.57
CA GLU A 65 -79.40 189.07 38.71
C GLU A 65 -79.71 188.14 37.50
N SER A 66 -80.41 188.64 36.48
CA SER A 66 -81.02 187.81 35.41
C SER A 66 -80.01 187.04 34.52
N ASP A 67 -78.82 187.60 34.29
CA ASP A 67 -77.87 187.06 33.29
C ASP A 67 -76.99 185.90 33.78
N GLN A 68 -76.90 185.66 35.10
CA GLN A 68 -76.12 184.53 35.63
C GLN A 68 -76.84 183.19 35.48
N LEU A 69 -78.18 183.17 35.50
CA LEU A 69 -78.96 181.92 35.46
C LEU A 69 -78.98 181.29 34.07
N ARG A 70 -79.11 182.07 32.99
CA ARG A 70 -79.11 181.54 31.61
C ARG A 70 -77.82 180.77 31.27
N LYS A 71 -76.66 181.26 31.74
CA LYS A 71 -75.36 180.60 31.51
C LYS A 71 -75.26 179.24 32.20
N LYS A 72 -75.83 179.08 33.40
CA LYS A 72 -75.83 177.78 34.09
C LYS A 72 -76.70 176.73 33.38
N LEU A 73 -77.81 177.13 32.79
CA LEU A 73 -78.73 176.21 32.10
C LEU A 73 -78.06 175.58 30.87
N HIS A 74 -77.40 176.40 30.04
CA HIS A 74 -76.75 175.93 28.82
C HIS A 74 -75.63 174.91 29.08
N CYS A 75 -74.79 175.14 30.10
CA CYS A 75 -73.73 174.19 30.47
C CYS A 75 -74.26 172.83 30.96
N LEU A 76 -75.50 172.75 31.46
CA LEU A 76 -76.13 171.48 31.86
C LEU A 76 -76.65 170.70 30.64
N GLU A 77 -77.14 171.38 29.61
CA GLU A 77 -77.52 170.76 28.33
C GLU A 77 -76.29 170.19 27.59
N GLU A 78 -75.15 170.89 27.63
CA GLU A 78 -73.89 170.39 27.09
C GLU A 78 -73.39 169.15 27.85
N GLN A 79 -73.49 169.13 29.18
CA GLN A 79 -73.13 167.96 30.00
C GLN A 79 -74.01 166.74 29.70
N LEU A 80 -75.33 166.92 29.58
CA LEU A 80 -76.25 165.83 29.28
C LEU A 80 -75.96 165.18 27.91
N ASN A 81 -75.60 165.98 26.90
CA ASN A 81 -75.22 165.46 25.58
C ASN A 81 -73.90 164.66 25.61
N HIS A 82 -72.93 165.06 26.43
CA HIS A 82 -71.68 164.30 26.60
C HIS A 82 -71.93 162.94 27.27
N GLU A 83 -72.76 162.88 28.32
CA GLU A 83 -73.15 161.62 28.97
C GLU A 83 -73.93 160.70 28.01
N MET A 84 -74.83 161.24 27.18
CA MET A 84 -75.54 160.45 26.17
C MET A 84 -74.59 159.77 25.18
N GLN A 85 -73.59 160.50 24.67
CA GLN A 85 -72.58 159.97 23.76
C GLN A 85 -71.65 158.96 24.44
N ALA A 86 -71.28 159.18 25.71
CA ALA A 86 -70.50 158.24 26.51
C ALA A 86 -71.26 156.92 26.73
N LYS A 87 -72.56 157.01 27.08
CA LYS A 87 -73.46 155.87 27.26
C LYS A 87 -73.60 155.05 25.98
N ASP A 88 -73.83 155.67 24.82
CA ASP A 88 -73.95 154.95 23.54
C ASP A 88 -72.60 154.36 23.07
N HIS A 89 -71.48 155.03 23.35
CA HIS A 89 -70.16 154.45 23.09
C HIS A 89 -69.90 153.20 23.96
N LEU A 90 -70.31 153.21 25.23
CA LEU A 90 -70.25 152.05 26.11
C LEU A 90 -71.19 150.93 25.65
N GLU A 91 -72.40 151.25 25.21
CA GLU A 91 -73.37 150.26 24.72
C GLU A 91 -72.87 149.56 23.45
N ASN A 92 -72.23 150.29 22.52
CA ASN A 92 -71.59 149.70 21.34
C ASN A 92 -70.32 148.89 21.68
N LYS A 93 -69.54 149.30 22.68
CA LYS A 93 -68.44 148.47 23.23
C LYS A 93 -68.98 147.17 23.82
N TYR A 94 -70.09 147.21 24.55
CA TYR A 94 -70.71 146.02 25.14
C TYR A 94 -71.24 145.05 24.06
N LYS A 95 -71.92 145.56 23.03
CA LYS A 95 -72.41 144.74 21.90
C LYS A 95 -71.26 144.06 21.15
N THR A 96 -70.16 144.79 20.89
CA THR A 96 -69.00 144.25 20.18
C THR A 96 -68.20 143.24 21.00
N THR A 97 -67.99 143.45 22.31
CA THR A 97 -67.35 142.45 23.17
C THR A 97 -68.21 141.20 23.36
N THR A 98 -69.53 141.35 23.51
CA THR A 98 -70.46 140.21 23.61
C THR A 98 -70.39 139.32 22.36
N SER A 99 -70.46 139.92 21.16
CA SER A 99 -70.32 139.17 19.90
C SER A 99 -68.94 138.53 19.71
N HIS A 100 -67.88 139.07 20.33
CA HIS A 100 -66.56 138.45 20.33
C HIS A 100 -66.48 137.23 21.27
N LEU A 101 -67.13 137.30 22.43
CA LEU A 101 -67.26 136.16 23.36
C LEU A 101 -68.10 135.02 22.75
N GLU A 102 -69.18 135.34 22.03
CA GLU A 102 -70.00 134.33 21.32
C GLU A 102 -69.22 133.54 20.26
N LYS A 103 -68.19 134.14 19.64
CA LYS A 103 -67.28 133.44 18.72
C LYS A 103 -66.33 132.51 19.46
N LEU A 104 -65.67 133.00 20.51
CA LEU A 104 -64.77 132.21 21.35
C LEU A 104 -65.47 131.00 21.98
N VAL A 105 -66.75 131.13 22.36
CA VAL A 105 -67.56 129.99 22.85
C VAL A 105 -67.74 128.94 21.75
N LYS A 106 -68.10 129.34 20.52
CA LYS A 106 -68.25 128.39 19.40
C LYS A 106 -66.94 127.72 19.00
N GLU A 107 -65.84 128.47 18.97
CA GLU A 107 -64.51 127.92 18.70
C GLU A 107 -64.09 126.88 19.76
N LEU A 108 -64.45 127.09 21.04
CA LEU A 108 -64.29 126.11 22.12
C LEU A 108 -65.21 124.88 21.98
N GLU A 109 -66.47 125.07 21.59
CA GLU A 109 -67.41 123.96 21.32
C GLU A 109 -66.92 123.09 20.14
N GLU A 110 -66.39 123.73 19.08
CA GLU A 110 -65.80 123.04 17.94
C GLU A 110 -64.51 122.29 18.31
N GLU A 111 -63.61 122.89 19.10
CA GLU A 111 -62.41 122.21 19.65
C GLU A 111 -62.81 120.98 20.44
N MET A 112 -63.72 121.12 21.43
CA MET A 112 -64.15 120.01 22.26
C MET A 112 -64.77 118.89 21.42
N SER A 113 -65.58 119.23 20.39
CA SER A 113 -66.13 118.24 19.46
C SER A 113 -65.03 117.50 18.67
N SER A 114 -63.98 118.21 18.27
CA SER A 114 -62.86 117.66 17.50
C SER A 114 -62.00 116.74 18.37
N ARG A 115 -61.71 117.17 19.60
CA ARG A 115 -60.99 116.43 20.62
C ARG A 115 -61.75 115.16 21.00
N GLN A 116 -63.06 115.24 21.23
CA GLN A 116 -63.87 114.08 21.56
C GLN A 116 -63.89 113.05 20.41
N ARG A 117 -63.89 113.50 19.14
CA ARG A 117 -63.67 112.61 17.97
C ARG A 117 -62.29 111.96 18.02
N VAL A 118 -61.21 112.72 18.20
CA VAL A 118 -59.83 112.19 18.27
C VAL A 118 -59.65 111.21 19.43
N GLU A 119 -60.14 111.52 20.64
CA GLU A 119 -60.09 110.61 21.77
C GLU A 119 -60.91 109.33 21.55
N SER A 120 -62.03 109.40 20.81
CA SER A 120 -62.82 108.20 20.47
C SER A 120 -62.07 107.30 19.47
N SER A 121 -61.38 107.90 18.50
CA SER A 121 -60.52 107.21 17.54
C SER A 121 -59.29 106.58 18.22
N LEU A 122 -58.62 107.31 19.12
CA LEU A 122 -57.52 106.75 19.92
C LEU A 122 -57.96 105.53 20.73
N ARG A 123 -59.10 105.63 21.44
CA ARG A 123 -59.69 104.50 22.18
C ARG A 123 -60.15 103.35 21.26
N GLN A 124 -60.38 103.59 19.98
CA GLN A 124 -60.61 102.52 19.00
C GLN A 124 -59.29 101.85 18.59
N LEU A 125 -58.29 102.63 18.19
CA LEU A 125 -56.95 102.15 17.81
C LEU A 125 -56.25 101.38 18.95
N GLU A 126 -56.47 101.76 20.21
CA GLU A 126 -56.00 101.01 21.38
C GLU A 126 -56.61 99.61 21.48
N ARG A 127 -57.91 99.46 21.19
CA ARG A 127 -58.60 98.16 21.15
C ARG A 127 -58.15 97.32 19.96
N GLU A 128 -58.00 97.94 18.79
CA GLU A 128 -57.49 97.28 17.59
C GLU A 128 -56.05 96.80 17.79
N ARG A 129 -55.18 97.61 18.41
CA ARG A 129 -53.81 97.21 18.80
C ARG A 129 -53.83 96.02 19.76
N ALA A 130 -54.71 96.01 20.76
CA ALA A 130 -54.84 94.90 21.69
C ALA A 130 -55.33 93.61 21.00
N LEU A 131 -56.29 93.71 20.09
CA LEU A 131 -56.78 92.59 19.28
C LEU A 131 -55.69 92.04 18.35
N LEU A 132 -54.96 92.91 17.65
CA LEU A 132 -53.83 92.52 16.78
C LEU A 132 -52.68 91.91 17.58
N GLN A 133 -52.40 92.42 18.79
CA GLN A 133 -51.38 91.86 19.67
C GLN A 133 -51.78 90.47 20.18
N TYR A 134 -53.06 90.25 20.52
CA TYR A 134 -53.58 88.92 20.85
C TYR A 134 -53.52 87.97 19.65
N GLN A 135 -53.97 88.40 18.46
CA GLN A 135 -53.91 87.60 17.23
C GLN A 135 -52.47 87.25 16.84
N SER A 136 -51.52 88.17 17.01
CA SER A 136 -50.09 87.93 16.76
C SER A 136 -49.52 86.87 17.71
N ALA A 137 -49.78 86.98 19.02
CA ALA A 137 -49.35 85.99 20.00
C ALA A 137 -49.99 84.60 19.80
N GLU A 138 -51.26 84.56 19.40
CA GLU A 138 -51.98 83.32 19.10
C GLU A 138 -51.53 82.69 17.78
N ASN A 139 -51.16 83.48 16.77
CA ASN A 139 -50.55 82.99 15.54
C ASN A 139 -49.13 82.48 15.77
N LEU A 140 -48.34 83.14 16.63
CA LEU A 140 -47.02 82.65 17.05
C LEU A 140 -47.13 81.27 17.71
N ARG A 141 -48.05 81.10 18.67
CA ARG A 141 -48.33 79.80 19.30
C ARG A 141 -48.72 78.71 18.30
N LYS A 142 -49.51 79.04 17.27
CA LYS A 142 -49.86 78.09 16.21
C LYS A 142 -48.64 77.67 15.40
N VAL A 143 -47.78 78.62 15.03
CA VAL A 143 -46.51 78.33 14.34
C VAL A 143 -45.57 77.51 15.24
N GLU A 144 -45.51 77.77 16.54
CA GLU A 144 -44.76 76.96 17.51
C GLU A 144 -45.31 75.52 17.59
N LEU A 145 -46.63 75.35 17.74
CA LEU A 145 -47.28 74.03 17.76
C LEU A 145 -47.15 73.27 16.43
N GLU A 146 -47.19 73.98 15.30
CA GLU A 146 -46.95 73.40 13.97
C GLU A 146 -45.48 73.03 13.76
N ALA A 147 -44.54 73.83 14.26
CA ALA A 147 -43.11 73.51 14.26
C ALA A 147 -42.80 72.31 15.18
N ASP A 148 -43.43 72.21 16.35
CA ASP A 148 -43.31 71.06 17.25
C ASP A 148 -43.89 69.79 16.63
N ARG A 149 -45.10 69.89 16.05
CA ARG A 149 -45.71 68.79 15.32
C ARG A 149 -44.87 68.37 14.11
N LYS A 150 -44.29 69.33 13.38
CA LYS A 150 -43.36 69.07 12.28
C LYS A 150 -42.11 68.34 12.79
N ARG A 151 -41.46 68.80 13.87
CA ARG A 151 -40.30 68.13 14.48
C ARG A 151 -40.62 66.71 14.93
N CYS A 152 -41.80 66.47 15.50
CA CYS A 152 -42.26 65.12 15.84
C CYS A 152 -42.38 64.24 14.59
N LEU A 153 -43.07 64.71 13.55
CA LEU A 153 -43.23 63.98 12.30
C LEU A 153 -41.90 63.76 11.54
N GLU A 154 -40.95 64.70 11.62
CA GLU A 154 -39.60 64.55 11.08
C GLU A 154 -38.79 63.49 11.85
N ASN A 155 -38.92 63.43 13.18
CA ASN A 155 -38.33 62.38 14.01
C ASN A 155 -38.96 61.01 13.71
N ASP A 156 -40.28 60.92 13.58
CA ASP A 156 -40.99 59.69 13.23
C ASP A 156 -40.59 59.20 11.83
N LEU A 157 -40.53 60.10 10.84
CA LEU A 157 -40.08 59.78 9.48
C LEU A 157 -38.62 59.31 9.44
N ASN A 158 -37.73 59.88 10.26
CA ASN A 158 -36.36 59.41 10.37
C ASN A 158 -36.29 58.04 11.07
N SER A 159 -37.02 57.83 12.16
CA SER A 159 -37.08 56.50 12.81
C SER A 159 -37.64 55.41 11.86
N LEU A 160 -38.65 55.75 11.03
CA LEU A 160 -39.19 54.83 10.03
C LEU A 160 -38.21 54.57 8.87
N ARG A 161 -37.36 55.53 8.50
CA ARG A 161 -36.24 55.32 7.56
C ARG A 161 -35.20 54.39 8.17
N ASP A 162 -34.74 54.66 9.39
CA ASP A 162 -33.76 53.83 10.10
C ASP A 162 -34.26 52.38 10.24
N GLN A 163 -35.53 52.19 10.59
CA GLN A 163 -36.19 50.88 10.64
C GLN A 163 -36.22 50.19 9.27
N LEU A 164 -36.53 50.92 8.19
CA LEU A 164 -36.54 50.37 6.84
C LEU A 164 -35.14 49.99 6.34
N GLU A 165 -34.12 50.79 6.66
CA GLU A 165 -32.72 50.51 6.32
C GLU A 165 -32.16 49.34 7.14
N GLU A 166 -32.49 49.26 8.43
CA GLU A 166 -32.19 48.10 9.27
C GLU A 166 -32.89 46.82 8.77
N LEU A 167 -34.14 46.90 8.31
CA LEU A 167 -34.83 45.78 7.67
C LEU A 167 -34.19 45.37 6.33
N LYS A 168 -33.79 46.32 5.49
CA LYS A 168 -33.03 46.04 4.26
C LYS A 168 -31.70 45.36 4.56
N ARG A 169 -30.95 45.88 5.55
CA ARG A 169 -29.66 45.34 6.00
C ARG A 169 -29.81 43.93 6.57
N ARG A 170 -30.85 43.67 7.38
CA ARG A 170 -31.21 42.33 7.87
C ARG A 170 -31.55 41.38 6.73
N ASN A 171 -32.36 41.81 5.77
CA ASN A 171 -32.73 40.98 4.61
C ASN A 171 -31.50 40.65 3.74
N GLN A 172 -30.64 41.63 3.43
CA GLN A 172 -29.37 41.41 2.75
C GLN A 172 -28.44 40.46 3.52
N THR A 173 -28.34 40.62 4.84
CA THR A 173 -27.56 39.71 5.70
C THR A 173 -28.13 38.29 5.67
N SER A 174 -29.46 38.16 5.70
CA SER A 174 -30.18 36.88 5.60
C SER A 174 -29.92 36.20 4.25
N GLN A 175 -30.08 36.91 3.14
CA GLN A 175 -29.79 36.43 1.79
C GLN A 175 -28.33 35.97 1.66
N MET A 176 -27.37 36.81 2.07
CA MET A 176 -25.95 36.45 2.07
C MET A 176 -25.61 35.27 3.00
N SER A 177 -26.42 35.01 4.03
CA SER A 177 -26.26 33.82 4.89
C SER A 177 -26.88 32.57 4.25
N SER A 178 -27.99 32.72 3.52
CA SER A 178 -28.62 31.66 2.72
C SER A 178 -27.70 31.22 1.57
N ASP A 179 -27.17 32.16 0.79
CA ASP A 179 -26.29 31.85 -0.34
C ASP A 179 -24.98 31.19 0.13
N LYS A 180 -24.46 31.60 1.29
CA LYS A 180 -23.34 30.90 1.97
C LYS A 180 -23.71 29.50 2.43
N ASN A 181 -24.90 29.30 3.01
CA ASN A 181 -25.36 27.98 3.44
C ASN A 181 -25.52 27.03 2.24
N ILE A 182 -26.11 27.49 1.13
CA ILE A 182 -26.24 26.72 -0.11
C ILE A 182 -24.85 26.42 -0.72
N HIS A 183 -23.89 27.35 -0.66
CA HIS A 183 -22.52 27.10 -1.12
C HIS A 183 -21.81 26.04 -0.26
N LEU A 184 -21.93 26.13 1.08
CA LEU A 184 -21.39 25.14 2.01
C LEU A 184 -22.04 23.76 1.84
N GLN A 185 -23.35 23.71 1.56
CA GLN A 185 -24.03 22.45 1.25
C GLN A 185 -23.50 21.82 -0.03
N ARG A 186 -23.33 22.59 -1.12
CA ARG A 186 -22.71 22.08 -2.35
C ARG A 186 -21.29 21.56 -2.11
N GLN A 187 -20.48 22.29 -1.34
CA GLN A 187 -19.13 21.82 -0.97
C GLN A 187 -19.15 20.52 -0.15
N LEU A 188 -20.15 20.33 0.72
CA LEU A 188 -20.34 19.10 1.46
C LEU A 188 -20.79 17.94 0.55
N ASP A 189 -21.71 18.20 -0.39
CA ASP A 189 -22.19 17.23 -1.37
C ASP A 189 -21.05 16.80 -2.32
N GLU A 190 -20.27 17.76 -2.84
CA GLU A 190 -19.08 17.57 -3.66
C GLU A 190 -18.01 16.75 -2.93
N ALA A 191 -17.68 17.11 -1.68
CA ALA A 191 -16.72 16.36 -0.86
C ALA A 191 -17.20 14.94 -0.53
N THR A 192 -18.52 14.75 -0.36
CA THR A 192 -19.12 13.43 -0.13
C THR A 192 -19.07 12.55 -1.37
N ALA A 193 -19.29 13.12 -2.56
CA ALA A 193 -19.15 12.43 -3.84
C ALA A 193 -17.69 11.97 -4.07
N VAL A 194 -16.72 12.87 -3.91
CA VAL A 194 -15.28 12.53 -4.04
C VAL A 194 -14.87 11.47 -3.02
N LEU A 195 -15.36 11.55 -1.78
CA LEU A 195 -15.10 10.53 -0.76
C LEU A 195 -15.67 9.14 -1.14
N ALA A 196 -16.81 9.08 -1.84
CA ALA A 196 -17.37 7.83 -2.35
C ALA A 196 -16.53 7.26 -3.51
N GLU A 197 -16.11 8.11 -4.45
CA GLU A 197 -15.24 7.72 -5.57
C GLU A 197 -13.88 7.18 -5.08
N GLU A 198 -13.28 7.82 -4.07
CA GLU A 198 -12.05 7.36 -3.41
C GLU A 198 -12.24 6.04 -2.65
N GLN A 199 -13.38 5.84 -1.99
CA GLN A 199 -13.70 4.55 -1.37
C GLN A 199 -13.85 3.43 -2.40
N GLU A 200 -14.49 3.70 -3.55
CA GLU A 200 -14.51 2.74 -4.65
C GLU A 200 -13.13 2.50 -5.25
N ALA A 201 -12.30 3.55 -5.42
CA ALA A 201 -10.94 3.45 -5.95
C ALA A 201 -10.06 2.59 -5.03
N ALA A 202 -10.11 2.81 -3.71
CA ALA A 202 -9.49 1.94 -2.72
C ALA A 202 -10.04 0.50 -2.78
N GLY A 203 -11.35 0.34 -3.01
CA GLY A 203 -11.99 -0.97 -3.22
C GLY A 203 -11.58 -1.68 -4.52
N ARG A 204 -11.26 -0.94 -5.58
CA ARG A 204 -10.65 -1.46 -6.83
C ARG A 204 -9.19 -1.85 -6.58
N LEU A 205 -8.41 -0.99 -5.93
CA LEU A 205 -7.00 -1.22 -5.60
C LEU A 205 -6.81 -2.44 -4.69
N ARG A 206 -7.62 -2.62 -3.65
CA ARG A 206 -7.58 -3.80 -2.77
C ARG A 206 -7.87 -5.10 -3.50
N ARG A 207 -8.77 -5.11 -4.50
CA ARG A 207 -9.02 -6.29 -5.35
C ARG A 207 -7.80 -6.64 -6.21
N SER A 208 -7.25 -5.64 -6.90
CA SER A 208 -6.01 -5.77 -7.69
C SER A 208 -4.82 -6.23 -6.83
N GLN A 209 -4.68 -5.74 -5.59
CA GLN A 209 -3.67 -6.19 -4.64
C GLN A 209 -3.82 -7.67 -4.27
N VAL A 210 -5.04 -8.14 -3.98
CA VAL A 210 -5.31 -9.56 -3.68
C VAL A 210 -5.10 -10.45 -4.91
N GLU A 211 -5.42 -9.96 -6.11
CA GLU A 211 -5.14 -10.66 -7.37
C GLU A 211 -3.63 -10.77 -7.63
N ALA A 212 -2.88 -9.66 -7.48
CA ALA A 212 -1.42 -9.66 -7.60
C ALA A 212 -0.75 -10.60 -6.56
N GLN A 213 -1.26 -10.62 -5.32
CA GLN A 213 -0.77 -11.53 -4.27
C GLN A 213 -0.99 -13.01 -4.65
N LYS A 214 -2.14 -13.37 -5.23
CA LYS A 214 -2.38 -14.73 -5.74
C LYS A 214 -1.42 -15.11 -6.87
N HIS A 215 -1.14 -14.18 -7.80
CA HIS A 215 -0.18 -14.41 -8.88
C HIS A 215 1.25 -14.57 -8.33
N ALA A 216 1.65 -13.76 -7.34
CA ALA A 216 2.93 -13.92 -6.66
C ALA A 216 3.06 -15.30 -5.98
N GLN A 217 2.04 -15.73 -5.22
CA GLN A 217 2.02 -17.05 -4.59
C GLN A 217 2.08 -18.21 -5.59
N ALA A 218 1.41 -18.08 -6.75
CA ALA A 218 1.51 -19.08 -7.82
C ALA A 218 2.91 -19.14 -8.44
N LEU A 219 3.60 -18.00 -8.58
CA LEU A 219 4.98 -17.93 -9.04
C LEU A 219 5.98 -18.46 -8.00
N GLU A 220 5.76 -18.21 -6.71
CA GLU A 220 6.56 -18.77 -5.61
C GLU A 220 6.48 -20.30 -5.56
N LEU A 221 5.28 -20.88 -5.75
CA LEU A 221 5.08 -22.33 -5.85
C LEU A 221 5.77 -22.90 -7.09
N SER A 222 5.59 -22.28 -8.27
CA SER A 222 6.24 -22.70 -9.52
C SER A 222 7.77 -22.63 -9.43
N LEU A 223 8.32 -21.59 -8.81
CA LEU A 223 9.75 -21.44 -8.55
C LEU A 223 10.26 -22.55 -7.62
N ARG A 224 9.52 -22.87 -6.56
CA ARG A 224 9.86 -23.96 -5.64
C ARG A 224 9.89 -25.31 -6.36
N GLU A 225 8.86 -25.61 -7.15
CA GLU A 225 8.83 -26.83 -7.98
C GLU A 225 10.02 -26.90 -8.94
N LEU A 226 10.44 -25.78 -9.54
CA LEU A 226 11.60 -25.73 -10.43
C LEU A 226 12.91 -25.97 -9.67
N VAL A 227 13.07 -25.42 -8.47
CA VAL A 227 14.23 -25.71 -7.59
C VAL A 227 14.26 -27.19 -7.19
N ASP A 228 13.12 -27.76 -6.79
CA ASP A 228 13.00 -29.18 -6.44
C ASP A 228 13.34 -30.08 -7.65
N LYS A 229 12.93 -29.71 -8.88
CA LYS A 229 13.30 -30.40 -10.13
C LYS A 229 14.79 -30.26 -10.46
N CYS A 230 15.39 -29.08 -10.26
CA CYS A 230 16.83 -28.86 -10.47
C CYS A 230 17.67 -29.73 -9.52
N THR A 231 17.37 -29.73 -8.22
CA THR A 231 18.11 -30.56 -7.25
C THR A 231 17.95 -32.05 -7.53
N GLN A 232 16.80 -32.52 -8.02
CA GLN A 232 16.63 -33.90 -8.49
C GLN A 232 17.53 -34.24 -9.69
N LEU A 233 17.64 -33.33 -10.67
CA LEU A 233 18.53 -33.49 -11.82
C LEU A 233 20.01 -33.44 -11.44
N GLU A 234 20.40 -32.59 -10.49
CA GLU A 234 21.77 -32.54 -9.95
C GLU A 234 22.13 -33.83 -9.22
N ASN A 235 21.24 -34.36 -8.37
CA ASN A 235 21.44 -35.65 -7.72
C ASN A 235 21.52 -36.82 -8.72
N ALA A 236 20.67 -36.82 -9.75
CA ALA A 236 20.73 -37.82 -10.82
C ALA A 236 22.04 -37.74 -11.63
N LYS A 237 22.50 -36.52 -11.94
CA LYS A 237 23.80 -36.27 -12.58
C LYS A 237 24.96 -36.82 -11.73
N MET A 238 25.00 -36.49 -10.44
CA MET A 238 26.03 -36.99 -9.52
C MET A 238 26.05 -38.52 -9.45
N GLY A 239 24.88 -39.17 -9.46
CA GLY A 239 24.78 -40.63 -9.51
C GLY A 239 25.33 -41.24 -10.82
N LEU A 240 25.07 -40.59 -11.97
CA LEU A 240 25.63 -41.01 -13.26
C LEU A 240 27.14 -40.77 -13.35
N GLU A 241 27.65 -39.68 -12.79
CA GLU A 241 29.09 -39.40 -12.70
C GLU A 241 29.82 -40.44 -11.81
N GLN A 242 29.21 -40.85 -10.69
CA GLN A 242 29.73 -41.95 -9.87
C GLN A 242 29.75 -43.30 -10.63
N GLN A 243 28.68 -43.63 -11.37
CA GLN A 243 28.64 -44.85 -12.19
C GLN A 243 29.69 -44.83 -13.31
N LEU A 244 29.90 -43.67 -13.95
CA LEU A 244 30.92 -43.51 -14.99
C LEU A 244 32.34 -43.70 -14.43
N MET A 245 32.64 -43.14 -13.26
CA MET A 245 33.92 -43.35 -12.56
C MET A 245 34.13 -44.83 -12.18
N GLY A 246 33.09 -45.53 -11.71
CA GLY A 246 33.14 -46.96 -11.42
C GLY A 246 33.46 -47.80 -12.67
N LEU A 247 32.72 -47.59 -13.75
CA LEU A 247 32.93 -48.29 -15.03
C LEU A 247 34.31 -48.00 -15.66
N GLN A 248 34.89 -46.82 -15.40
CA GLN A 248 36.29 -46.53 -15.78
C GLN A 248 37.29 -47.34 -14.96
N ALA A 249 37.11 -47.43 -13.64
CA ALA A 249 37.97 -48.24 -12.77
C ALA A 249 37.89 -49.76 -13.10
N ASP A 250 36.70 -50.26 -13.42
CA ASP A 250 36.48 -51.64 -13.87
C ASP A 250 37.16 -51.91 -15.23
N LEU A 251 37.04 -50.99 -16.19
CA LEU A 251 37.72 -51.07 -17.49
C LEU A 251 39.25 -51.02 -17.35
N GLU A 252 39.78 -50.24 -16.40
CA GLU A 252 41.21 -50.22 -16.09
C GLU A 252 41.68 -51.48 -15.37
N ALA A 253 40.82 -52.14 -14.58
CA ALA A 253 41.09 -53.46 -14.02
C ALA A 253 41.16 -54.51 -15.12
N GLU A 254 40.14 -54.61 -15.97
CA GLU A 254 40.11 -55.60 -17.06
C GLU A 254 41.29 -55.42 -18.03
N ARG A 255 41.73 -54.18 -18.27
CA ARG A 255 42.95 -53.88 -19.05
C ARG A 255 44.21 -54.41 -18.37
N ARG A 256 44.40 -54.16 -17.06
CA ARG A 256 45.55 -54.66 -16.30
C ARG A 256 45.59 -56.20 -16.29
N ASP A 257 44.45 -56.83 -16.02
CA ASP A 257 44.34 -58.29 -15.95
C ASP A 257 44.59 -58.93 -17.33
N ARG A 258 44.16 -58.27 -18.43
CA ARG A 258 44.46 -58.68 -19.81
C ARG A 258 45.93 -58.51 -20.18
N CYS A 259 46.62 -57.48 -19.68
CA CYS A 259 48.07 -57.32 -19.84
C CYS A 259 48.82 -58.46 -19.13
N LEU A 260 48.52 -58.71 -17.86
CA LEU A 260 49.09 -59.81 -17.07
C LEU A 260 48.83 -61.18 -17.74
N GLY A 261 47.62 -61.41 -18.25
CA GLY A 261 47.31 -62.61 -19.02
C GLY A 261 48.11 -62.74 -20.31
N THR A 262 48.48 -61.63 -20.95
CA THR A 262 49.33 -61.61 -22.14
C THR A 262 50.79 -61.92 -21.80
N GLU A 263 51.30 -61.36 -20.70
CA GLU A 263 52.65 -61.63 -20.17
C GLU A 263 52.80 -63.13 -19.83
N ILE A 264 51.84 -63.71 -19.10
CA ILE A 264 51.81 -65.15 -18.79
C ILE A 264 51.78 -66.02 -20.06
N ILE A 265 51.06 -65.61 -21.11
CA ILE A 265 51.04 -66.32 -22.39
C ILE A 265 52.43 -66.28 -23.07
N VAL A 266 53.13 -65.15 -23.03
CA VAL A 266 54.49 -65.02 -23.57
C VAL A 266 55.48 -65.87 -22.79
N ASP A 267 55.42 -65.86 -21.46
CA ASP A 267 56.28 -66.69 -20.61
C ASP A 267 56.06 -68.20 -20.87
N LEU A 268 54.80 -68.63 -20.98
CA LEU A 268 54.47 -70.03 -21.30
C LEU A 268 54.94 -70.41 -22.71
N GLN A 269 54.83 -69.52 -23.69
CA GLN A 269 55.37 -69.75 -25.04
C GLN A 269 56.91 -69.86 -25.03
N GLY A 270 57.61 -69.07 -24.21
CA GLY A 270 59.05 -69.17 -24.01
C GLY A 270 59.46 -70.52 -23.42
N HIS A 271 58.79 -70.96 -22.34
CA HIS A 271 59.04 -72.28 -21.74
C HIS A 271 58.80 -73.44 -22.72
N ILE A 272 57.75 -73.36 -23.55
CA ILE A 272 57.49 -74.36 -24.60
C ILE A 272 58.63 -74.40 -25.62
N GLN A 273 59.12 -73.25 -26.09
CA GLN A 273 60.24 -73.19 -27.03
C GLN A 273 61.52 -73.80 -26.45
N CYS A 274 61.87 -73.48 -25.19
CA CYS A 274 63.02 -74.10 -24.52
C CYS A 274 62.89 -75.63 -24.43
N LEU A 275 61.70 -76.15 -24.08
CA LEU A 275 61.45 -77.59 -24.00
C LEU A 275 61.49 -78.27 -25.39
N GLU A 276 61.04 -77.59 -26.45
CA GLU A 276 61.18 -78.08 -27.83
C GLU A 276 62.65 -78.16 -28.26
N GLU A 277 63.48 -77.19 -27.87
CA GLU A 277 64.92 -77.19 -28.10
C GLU A 277 65.66 -78.28 -27.30
N GLU A 278 65.34 -78.46 -26.02
CA GLU A 278 65.87 -79.56 -25.20
C GLU A 278 65.51 -80.93 -25.81
N VAL A 279 64.25 -81.14 -26.18
CA VAL A 279 63.79 -82.39 -26.82
C VAL A 279 64.51 -82.62 -28.15
N LYS A 280 64.80 -81.56 -28.92
CA LYS A 280 65.58 -81.62 -30.18
C LYS A 280 67.05 -81.96 -29.90
N GLN A 281 67.65 -81.39 -28.87
CA GLN A 281 69.03 -81.68 -28.43
C GLN A 281 69.16 -83.13 -27.95
N VAL A 282 68.26 -83.60 -27.08
CA VAL A 282 68.26 -84.97 -26.55
C VAL A 282 68.05 -86.00 -27.67
N LYS A 283 67.18 -85.74 -28.65
CA LYS A 283 67.06 -86.57 -29.87
C LYS A 283 68.37 -86.61 -30.66
N GLY A 284 69.07 -85.48 -30.77
CA GLY A 284 70.40 -85.39 -31.38
C GLY A 284 71.42 -86.28 -30.66
N SER A 285 71.62 -86.07 -29.35
CA SER A 285 72.54 -86.85 -28.52
C SER A 285 72.23 -88.36 -28.54
N LEU A 286 70.95 -88.74 -28.42
CA LEU A 286 70.50 -90.12 -28.51
C LEU A 286 70.86 -90.75 -29.87
N SER A 287 70.72 -90.00 -30.97
CA SER A 287 71.13 -90.48 -32.30
C SER A 287 72.65 -90.70 -32.39
N GLY A 288 73.45 -89.80 -31.80
CA GLY A 288 74.89 -89.93 -31.65
C GLY A 288 75.27 -91.21 -30.91
N THR A 289 74.82 -91.37 -29.66
CA THR A 289 75.10 -92.56 -28.85
C THR A 289 74.60 -93.86 -29.48
N GLN A 290 73.49 -93.82 -30.22
CA GLN A 290 73.01 -94.98 -30.99
C GLN A 290 73.93 -95.32 -32.18
N THR A 291 74.65 -94.36 -32.78
CA THR A 291 75.72 -94.65 -33.75
C THR A 291 77.00 -95.16 -33.09
N GLU A 292 77.41 -94.58 -31.96
CA GLU A 292 78.57 -95.04 -31.17
C GLU A 292 78.38 -96.49 -30.72
N LYS A 293 77.19 -96.84 -30.21
CA LYS A 293 76.81 -98.21 -29.86
C LYS A 293 77.01 -99.17 -31.03
N ARG A 294 76.57 -98.81 -32.24
CA ARG A 294 76.77 -99.64 -33.45
C ARG A 294 78.26 -99.80 -33.78
N GLN A 295 79.06 -98.74 -33.68
CA GLN A 295 80.50 -98.80 -33.91
C GLN A 295 81.21 -99.69 -32.88
N LEU A 296 80.87 -99.56 -31.60
CA LEU A 296 81.42 -100.39 -30.53
C LEU A 296 81.01 -101.86 -30.68
N GLN A 297 79.76 -102.13 -31.07
CA GLN A 297 79.28 -103.50 -31.30
C GLN A 297 79.89 -104.13 -32.56
N GLN A 298 80.20 -103.34 -33.59
CA GLN A 298 81.02 -103.79 -34.73
C GLN A 298 82.45 -104.15 -34.27
N ARG A 299 83.12 -103.25 -33.53
CA ARG A 299 84.47 -103.51 -32.99
C ARG A 299 84.52 -104.74 -32.08
N LEU A 300 83.49 -104.97 -31.26
CA LEU A 300 83.34 -106.19 -30.45
C LEU A 300 83.32 -107.43 -31.36
N THR A 301 82.42 -107.43 -32.35
CA THR A 301 82.27 -108.54 -33.32
C THR A 301 83.58 -108.82 -34.07
N ASP A 302 84.37 -107.79 -34.38
CA ASP A 302 85.65 -107.94 -35.06
C ASP A 302 86.77 -108.43 -34.13
N MET A 303 86.79 -108.01 -32.85
CA MET A 303 87.68 -108.59 -31.84
C MET A 303 87.32 -110.04 -31.50
N GLU A 304 86.04 -110.42 -31.53
CA GLU A 304 85.59 -111.80 -31.32
C GLU A 304 86.07 -112.72 -32.45
N LYS A 305 85.99 -112.27 -33.71
CA LYS A 305 86.61 -112.97 -34.85
C LYS A 305 88.11 -113.10 -34.68
N GLU A 306 88.80 -112.01 -34.35
CA GLU A 306 90.25 -112.00 -34.21
C GLU A 306 90.73 -112.90 -33.06
N LYS A 307 90.02 -112.90 -31.92
CA LYS A 307 90.22 -113.87 -30.84
C LYS A 307 90.01 -115.31 -31.33
N SER A 308 88.94 -115.57 -32.08
CA SER A 308 88.66 -116.91 -32.61
C SER A 308 89.74 -117.38 -33.60
N ASN A 309 90.22 -116.48 -34.47
CA ASN A 309 91.36 -116.73 -35.34
C ASN A 309 92.59 -117.12 -34.50
N GLN A 310 92.94 -116.33 -33.48
CA GLN A 310 94.09 -116.60 -32.60
C GLN A 310 93.93 -117.90 -31.80
N GLU A 311 92.72 -118.25 -31.35
CA GLU A 311 92.43 -119.54 -30.69
C GLU A 311 92.62 -120.72 -31.65
N ILE A 312 92.22 -120.60 -32.91
CA ILE A 312 92.48 -121.60 -33.97
C ILE A 312 93.99 -121.71 -34.24
N ASP A 313 94.68 -120.58 -34.38
CA ASP A 313 96.10 -120.49 -34.71
C ASP A 313 96.99 -121.07 -33.58
N LEU A 314 96.64 -120.79 -32.33
CA LEU A 314 97.26 -121.39 -31.13
C LEU A 314 96.93 -122.89 -31.03
N THR A 315 95.70 -123.31 -31.32
CA THR A 315 95.32 -124.73 -31.34
C THR A 315 96.10 -125.51 -32.41
N PHE A 316 96.35 -124.92 -33.58
CA PHE A 316 97.18 -125.52 -34.62
C PHE A 316 98.64 -125.64 -34.19
N LYS A 317 99.23 -124.55 -33.65
CA LYS A 317 100.61 -124.55 -33.12
C LYS A 317 100.80 -125.55 -31.98
N LEU A 318 99.84 -125.64 -31.06
CA LEU A 318 99.86 -126.58 -29.94
C LEU A 318 99.83 -128.04 -30.43
N LYS A 319 98.99 -128.36 -31.42
CA LYS A 319 98.95 -129.71 -32.03
C LYS A 319 100.27 -130.07 -32.73
N SER A 320 100.87 -129.11 -33.44
CA SER A 320 102.18 -129.29 -34.07
C SER A 320 103.29 -129.56 -33.04
N LEU A 321 103.33 -128.77 -31.96
CA LEU A 321 104.29 -128.94 -30.86
C LEU A 321 104.09 -130.26 -30.10
N GLN A 322 102.84 -130.66 -29.85
CA GLN A 322 102.53 -131.96 -29.25
C GLN A 322 103.05 -133.10 -30.13
N GLN A 323 102.83 -133.03 -31.45
CA GLN A 323 103.30 -134.07 -32.37
C GLN A 323 104.84 -134.16 -32.42
N SER A 324 105.58 -133.05 -32.29
CA SER A 324 107.04 -133.11 -32.12
C SER A 324 107.47 -133.64 -30.76
N PHE A 325 106.75 -133.29 -29.67
CA PHE A 325 107.04 -133.79 -28.33
C PHE A 325 106.82 -135.30 -28.21
N ASP A 326 105.75 -135.83 -28.81
CA ASP A 326 105.44 -137.26 -28.81
C ASP A 326 106.54 -138.10 -29.52
N ILE A 327 107.18 -137.52 -30.54
CA ILE A 327 108.36 -138.09 -31.22
C ILE A 327 109.57 -138.04 -30.29
N GLU A 328 109.85 -136.88 -29.69
CA GLU A 328 111.00 -136.68 -28.82
C GLU A 328 110.89 -137.51 -27.52
N GLU A 329 109.71 -137.70 -26.92
CA GLU A 329 109.53 -138.61 -25.78
C GLU A 329 109.82 -140.06 -26.16
N ALA A 330 109.45 -140.51 -27.36
CA ALA A 330 109.78 -141.85 -27.84
C ALA A 330 111.30 -142.07 -27.96
N GLU A 331 112.03 -141.09 -28.48
CA GLU A 331 113.50 -141.11 -28.52
C GLU A 331 114.11 -141.02 -27.11
N HIS A 332 113.56 -140.16 -26.25
CA HIS A 332 114.08 -139.96 -24.91
C HIS A 332 113.84 -141.17 -23.99
N LYS A 333 112.77 -141.93 -24.24
CA LYS A 333 112.46 -143.22 -23.60
C LYS A 333 113.41 -144.33 -24.07
N ALA A 334 113.87 -144.28 -25.32
CA ALA A 334 114.89 -145.19 -25.85
C ALA A 334 116.33 -144.86 -25.38
N THR A 335 116.63 -143.62 -24.99
CA THR A 335 117.92 -143.23 -24.40
C THR A 335 117.94 -143.39 -22.87
N LYS A 336 116.81 -143.14 -22.18
CA LYS A 336 116.69 -143.28 -20.72
C LYS A 336 116.91 -144.73 -20.24
N THR A 337 116.61 -145.73 -21.07
CA THR A 337 116.93 -147.15 -20.80
C THR A 337 118.41 -147.50 -20.94
N ARG A 338 119.28 -146.58 -21.37
CA ARG A 338 120.75 -146.77 -21.46
C ARG A 338 121.55 -146.05 -20.36
N LEU A 339 120.92 -145.16 -19.58
CA LEU A 339 121.62 -144.20 -18.69
C LEU A 339 121.02 -144.18 -17.27
N ALA A 340 120.61 -145.34 -16.76
CA ALA A 340 119.89 -145.47 -15.48
C ALA A 340 120.54 -146.43 -14.47
N ASP A 341 121.88 -146.59 -14.50
CA ASP A 341 122.61 -147.43 -13.52
C ASP A 341 123.99 -146.86 -13.14
N LYS A 342 124.03 -145.59 -12.70
CA LYS A 342 125.17 -145.03 -11.94
C LYS A 342 124.85 -143.72 -11.21
N ASN A 343 125.54 -143.55 -10.08
CA ASN A 343 125.76 -142.29 -9.35
C ASN A 343 124.55 -141.71 -8.60
N GLN A 344 123.96 -142.54 -7.75
CA GLN A 344 123.70 -142.14 -6.35
C GLN A 344 125.04 -141.66 -5.72
N VAL A 345 125.00 -140.60 -4.88
CA VAL A 345 126.05 -139.98 -4.01
C VAL A 345 125.98 -138.47 -4.20
N TYR A 346 125.08 -137.75 -3.54
CA TYR A 346 124.98 -137.39 -2.11
C TYR A 346 125.37 -135.93 -1.90
N LYS A 347 124.35 -135.09 -1.65
CA LYS A 347 124.50 -133.81 -0.94
C LYS A 347 124.85 -134.10 0.53
N SER A 348 125.58 -133.19 1.18
CA SER A 348 125.14 -132.53 2.42
C SER A 348 126.17 -131.43 2.83
N ILE A 349 125.97 -130.83 4.01
CA ILE A 349 126.86 -129.88 4.72
C ILE A 349 126.79 -128.41 4.24
N GLU A 350 125.61 -127.76 4.32
CA GLU A 350 125.53 -126.28 4.33
C GLU A 350 124.38 -125.67 5.18
N GLU A 351 123.64 -126.45 5.97
CA GLU A 351 122.40 -125.95 6.59
C GLU A 351 122.61 -125.11 7.87
N ALA A 352 123.67 -125.37 8.64
CA ALA A 352 123.86 -124.84 10.00
C ALA A 352 124.12 -123.32 10.11
N LYS A 353 124.44 -122.62 9.01
CA LYS A 353 124.53 -121.14 9.00
C LYS A 353 123.19 -120.45 8.70
N SER A 354 122.18 -121.18 8.23
CA SER A 354 120.90 -120.58 7.80
C SER A 354 120.00 -120.16 8.97
N GLU A 355 120.09 -120.83 10.12
CA GLU A 355 119.13 -120.68 11.24
C GLU A 355 119.16 -119.29 11.90
N ALA A 356 120.34 -118.69 12.03
CA ALA A 356 120.51 -117.40 12.71
C ALA A 356 120.03 -116.21 11.86
N LEU A 357 120.30 -116.23 10.54
CA LEU A 357 119.82 -115.21 9.60
C LEU A 357 118.29 -115.17 9.56
N LYS A 358 117.65 -116.36 9.44
CA LYS A 358 116.19 -116.53 9.54
C LYS A 358 115.58 -115.96 10.83
N GLY A 359 116.37 -115.75 11.90
CA GLY A 359 115.91 -115.17 13.16
C GLY A 359 115.68 -113.67 13.08
N MET A 360 116.72 -112.92 12.70
CA MET A 360 116.68 -111.45 12.62
C MET A 360 115.88 -110.94 11.41
N GLU A 361 115.79 -111.74 10.36
CA GLU A 361 114.95 -111.48 9.19
C GLU A 361 113.45 -111.53 9.52
N ARG A 362 113.03 -112.41 10.45
CA ARG A 362 111.62 -112.52 10.89
C ARG A 362 111.13 -111.27 11.61
N THR A 363 111.84 -110.79 12.63
CA THR A 363 111.39 -109.62 13.41
C THR A 363 111.36 -108.34 12.56
N LEU A 364 112.32 -108.18 11.64
CA LEU A 364 112.29 -107.09 10.66
C LEU A 364 111.11 -107.20 9.68
N GLN A 365 110.70 -108.42 9.32
CA GLN A 365 109.54 -108.66 8.47
C GLN A 365 108.21 -108.46 9.22
N GLU A 366 108.15 -108.79 10.51
CA GLU A 366 106.99 -108.57 11.40
C GLU A 366 106.70 -107.07 11.56
N GLU A 367 107.73 -106.25 11.85
CA GLU A 367 107.61 -104.79 11.90
C GLU A 367 107.18 -104.18 10.55
N ARG A 368 107.79 -104.63 9.44
CA ARG A 368 107.38 -104.22 8.08
C ARG A 368 105.93 -104.57 7.77
N SER A 369 105.47 -105.75 8.19
CA SER A 369 104.08 -106.17 7.98
C SER A 369 103.09 -105.36 8.81
N SER A 370 103.45 -105.03 10.06
CA SER A 370 102.64 -104.21 10.97
C SER A 370 102.53 -102.77 10.46
N LYS A 371 103.64 -102.20 9.97
CA LYS A 371 103.64 -100.90 9.30
C LYS A 371 102.73 -100.89 8.06
N LEU A 372 102.85 -101.87 7.18
CA LEU A 372 102.02 -101.99 5.97
C LEU A 372 100.52 -102.13 6.30
N GLN A 373 100.17 -102.84 7.36
CA GLN A 373 98.78 -102.94 7.84
C GLN A 373 98.23 -101.59 8.34
N LEU A 374 99.05 -100.81 9.06
CA LEU A 374 98.66 -99.48 9.55
C LEU A 374 98.53 -98.46 8.41
N GLU A 375 99.48 -98.44 7.45
CA GLU A 375 99.41 -97.60 6.26
C GLU A 375 98.20 -97.95 5.38
N SER A 376 97.91 -99.25 5.21
CA SER A 376 96.69 -99.69 4.50
C SER A 376 95.40 -99.30 5.22
N ARG A 377 95.38 -99.30 6.56
CA ARG A 377 94.21 -98.91 7.35
C ARG A 377 94.00 -97.39 7.36
N LEU A 378 95.07 -96.61 7.36
CA LEU A 378 95.01 -95.15 7.20
C LEU A 378 94.41 -94.77 5.84
N LEU A 379 94.96 -95.33 4.75
CA LEU A 379 94.46 -95.13 3.38
C LEU A 379 93.00 -95.58 3.18
N GLN A 380 92.50 -96.50 4.02
CA GLN A 380 91.09 -96.92 4.00
C GLN A 380 90.20 -95.89 4.73
N LEU A 381 90.62 -95.42 5.91
CA LEU A 381 89.91 -94.36 6.66
C LEU A 381 89.88 -93.03 5.89
N GLU A 382 90.94 -92.68 5.16
CA GLU A 382 90.98 -91.48 4.30
C GLU A 382 89.96 -91.57 3.15
N LYS A 383 89.77 -92.75 2.55
CA LYS A 383 88.72 -92.98 1.54
C LYS A 383 87.33 -92.89 2.15
N GLU A 384 87.12 -93.51 3.31
CA GLU A 384 85.84 -93.46 4.03
C GLU A 384 85.47 -92.02 4.42
N HIS A 385 86.42 -91.23 4.93
CA HIS A 385 86.23 -89.81 5.20
C HIS A 385 85.94 -89.00 3.92
N SER A 386 86.61 -89.30 2.81
CA SER A 386 86.40 -88.62 1.51
C SER A 386 85.02 -88.93 0.91
N MET A 387 84.51 -90.15 1.09
CA MET A 387 83.13 -90.50 0.73
C MET A 387 82.12 -89.76 1.62
N LEU A 388 82.33 -89.76 2.95
CA LEU A 388 81.44 -89.07 3.89
C LEU A 388 81.41 -87.54 3.70
N ASP A 389 82.53 -86.91 3.35
CA ASP A 389 82.59 -85.47 3.01
C ASP A 389 81.78 -85.16 1.73
N ARG A 390 81.85 -86.04 0.72
CA ARG A 390 81.03 -85.93 -0.50
C ARG A 390 79.54 -86.10 -0.19
N ASP A 391 79.17 -87.12 0.58
CA ASP A 391 77.78 -87.40 0.94
C ASP A 391 77.20 -86.27 1.81
N TYR A 392 77.99 -85.73 2.75
CA TYR A 392 77.62 -84.55 3.53
C TYR A 392 77.38 -83.32 2.66
N LYS A 393 78.28 -83.03 1.71
CA LYS A 393 78.10 -81.89 0.77
C LYS A 393 76.89 -82.07 -0.15
N GLN A 394 76.61 -83.30 -0.58
CA GLN A 394 75.43 -83.61 -1.38
C GLN A 394 74.13 -83.48 -0.55
N ALA A 395 74.13 -83.90 0.72
CA ALA A 395 73.02 -83.71 1.64
C ALA A 395 72.79 -82.21 1.95
N GLN A 396 73.86 -81.45 2.18
CA GLN A 396 73.81 -80.00 2.42
C GLN A 396 73.19 -79.27 1.22
N HIS A 397 73.68 -79.53 -0.01
CA HIS A 397 73.10 -78.97 -1.23
C HIS A 397 71.60 -79.27 -1.35
N LYS A 398 71.18 -80.49 -0.98
CA LYS A 398 69.76 -80.88 -1.02
C LYS A 398 68.92 -80.16 0.06
N VAL A 399 69.48 -79.88 1.23
CA VAL A 399 68.85 -79.06 2.27
C VAL A 399 68.73 -77.60 1.82
N ASP A 400 69.74 -77.07 1.14
CA ASP A 400 69.73 -75.69 0.62
C ASP A 400 68.71 -75.53 -0.52
N GLU A 401 68.66 -76.47 -1.47
CA GLU A 401 67.58 -76.58 -2.47
C GLU A 401 66.19 -76.55 -1.81
N LEU A 402 65.95 -77.47 -0.85
CA LEU A 402 64.66 -77.59 -0.17
C LEU A 402 64.29 -76.32 0.62
N ASN A 403 65.27 -75.61 1.19
CA ASN A 403 65.03 -74.31 1.80
C ASN A 403 64.58 -73.28 0.76
N THR A 404 65.25 -73.14 -0.38
CA THR A 404 64.81 -72.19 -1.42
C THR A 404 63.42 -72.50 -1.97
N HIS A 405 63.03 -73.78 -2.06
CA HIS A 405 61.66 -74.17 -2.42
C HIS A 405 60.65 -73.82 -1.32
N LYS A 406 60.97 -74.10 -0.06
CA LYS A 406 60.14 -73.76 1.11
C LYS A 406 59.95 -72.24 1.25
N ASP A 407 60.98 -71.44 0.97
CA ASP A 407 60.91 -69.97 1.03
C ASP A 407 60.06 -69.39 -0.12
N LYS A 408 60.21 -69.89 -1.35
CA LYS A 408 59.33 -69.54 -2.49
C LYS A 408 57.86 -69.86 -2.21
N LEU A 409 57.57 -71.08 -1.74
CA LEU A 409 56.22 -71.50 -1.35
C LEU A 409 55.65 -70.62 -0.22
N ALA A 410 56.49 -70.14 0.71
CA ALA A 410 56.06 -69.23 1.77
C ALA A 410 55.77 -67.80 1.25
N GLU A 411 56.38 -67.37 0.15
CA GLU A 411 56.03 -66.12 -0.56
C GLU A 411 54.76 -66.28 -1.39
N GLU A 412 54.61 -67.38 -2.14
CA GLU A 412 53.38 -67.72 -2.85
C GLU A 412 52.16 -67.77 -1.92
N VAL A 413 52.28 -68.43 -0.76
CA VAL A 413 51.21 -68.49 0.26
C VAL A 413 50.85 -67.10 0.81
N LYS A 414 51.83 -66.21 1.03
CA LYS A 414 51.55 -64.81 1.44
C LYS A 414 50.82 -64.04 0.35
N ASN A 415 51.27 -64.16 -0.89
CA ASN A 415 50.67 -63.46 -2.04
C ASN A 415 49.23 -63.93 -2.30
N LEU A 416 48.97 -65.24 -2.23
CA LEU A 416 47.64 -65.82 -2.32
C LEU A 416 46.74 -65.40 -1.14
N SER A 417 47.28 -65.34 0.08
CA SER A 417 46.54 -64.88 1.26
C SER A 417 46.11 -63.41 1.12
N LEU A 418 47.03 -62.55 0.67
CA LEU A 418 46.75 -61.14 0.39
C LEU A 418 45.70 -60.98 -0.74
N GLY A 419 45.79 -61.79 -1.79
CA GLY A 419 44.79 -61.81 -2.87
C GLY A 419 43.39 -62.21 -2.37
N MET A 420 43.30 -63.24 -1.52
CA MET A 420 42.02 -63.64 -0.91
C MET A 420 41.43 -62.54 -0.01
N GLU A 421 42.24 -61.84 0.78
CA GLU A 421 41.77 -60.75 1.64
C GLU A 421 41.30 -59.54 0.81
N GLN A 422 42.01 -59.19 -0.26
CA GLN A 422 41.59 -58.16 -1.21
C GLN A 422 40.27 -58.52 -1.91
N GLU A 423 40.11 -59.75 -2.42
CA GLU A 423 38.86 -60.21 -3.03
C GLU A 423 37.71 -60.29 -2.03
N GLU A 424 37.96 -60.70 -0.79
CA GLU A 424 36.92 -60.62 0.23
C GLU A 424 36.52 -59.15 0.50
N GLN A 425 37.46 -58.21 0.55
CA GLN A 425 37.14 -56.80 0.76
C GLN A 425 36.36 -56.19 -0.43
N LYS A 426 36.75 -56.48 -1.68
CA LYS A 426 35.97 -56.12 -2.88
C LYS A 426 34.54 -56.69 -2.79
N ARG A 427 34.40 -57.99 -2.52
CA ARG A 427 33.12 -58.68 -2.35
C ARG A 427 32.26 -58.04 -1.26
N ARG A 428 32.84 -57.62 -0.13
CA ARG A 428 32.13 -56.94 0.96
C ARG A 428 31.60 -55.57 0.53
N LEU A 429 32.36 -54.80 -0.26
CA LEU A 429 31.92 -53.52 -0.83
C LEU A 429 30.74 -53.73 -1.80
N SER A 430 30.91 -54.55 -2.85
CA SER A 430 29.86 -54.82 -3.84
C SER A 430 28.58 -55.39 -3.22
N GLN A 431 28.69 -56.20 -2.15
CA GLN A 431 27.52 -56.69 -1.42
C GLN A 431 26.78 -55.57 -0.66
N ASN A 432 27.48 -54.54 -0.17
CA ASN A 432 26.86 -53.39 0.49
C ASN A 432 26.21 -52.45 -0.53
N ASP A 433 26.84 -52.22 -1.68
CA ASP A 433 26.26 -51.44 -2.78
C ASP A 433 24.99 -52.11 -3.32
N LEU A 434 25.01 -53.43 -3.49
CA LEU A 434 23.83 -54.21 -3.88
C LEU A 434 22.69 -54.11 -2.85
N LYS A 435 22.99 -54.09 -1.54
CA LYS A 435 21.99 -53.85 -0.49
C LYS A 435 21.40 -52.44 -0.60
N ALA A 436 22.23 -51.43 -0.81
CA ALA A 436 21.78 -50.04 -0.95
C ALA A 436 20.89 -49.85 -2.19
N GLN A 437 21.30 -50.38 -3.34
CA GLN A 437 20.49 -50.41 -4.57
C GLN A 437 19.16 -51.16 -4.35
N THR A 438 19.19 -52.30 -3.64
CA THR A 438 17.96 -53.06 -3.31
C THR A 438 17.00 -52.23 -2.45
N GLN A 439 17.51 -51.49 -1.45
CA GLN A 439 16.70 -50.60 -0.62
C GLN A 439 16.11 -49.44 -1.45
N GLN A 440 16.89 -48.80 -2.31
CA GLN A 440 16.40 -47.77 -3.24
C GLN A 440 15.30 -48.31 -4.16
N LEU A 441 15.49 -49.51 -4.73
CA LEU A 441 14.46 -50.17 -5.55
C LEU A 441 13.18 -50.47 -4.76
N THR A 442 13.26 -50.83 -3.48
CA THR A 442 12.05 -50.99 -2.65
C THR A 442 11.35 -49.66 -2.37
N ALA A 443 12.10 -48.58 -2.10
CA ALA A 443 11.54 -47.24 -1.88
C ALA A 443 10.85 -46.69 -3.14
N LEU A 444 11.48 -46.84 -4.31
CA LEU A 444 10.90 -46.48 -5.61
C LEU A 444 9.63 -47.28 -5.90
N ARG A 445 9.60 -48.59 -5.61
CA ARG A 445 8.39 -49.44 -5.77
C ARG A 445 7.25 -49.06 -4.82
N SER A 446 7.53 -48.48 -3.65
CA SER A 446 6.46 -47.89 -2.80
C SER A 446 5.95 -46.56 -3.36
N SER A 447 6.85 -45.68 -3.82
CA SER A 447 6.49 -44.40 -4.45
C SER A 447 5.65 -44.61 -5.72
N GLU A 448 6.05 -45.55 -6.59
CA GLU A 448 5.32 -45.94 -7.79
C GLU A 448 3.88 -46.40 -7.48
N LYS A 449 3.69 -47.16 -6.39
CA LYS A 449 2.35 -47.59 -5.93
C LYS A 449 1.52 -46.43 -5.40
N GLN A 450 2.12 -45.51 -4.65
CA GLN A 450 1.44 -44.31 -4.14
C GLN A 450 1.01 -43.40 -5.29
N LEU A 451 1.92 -43.07 -6.21
CA LEU A 451 1.62 -42.25 -7.40
C LEU A 451 0.53 -42.87 -8.27
N LYS A 452 0.46 -44.20 -8.38
CA LYS A 452 -0.65 -44.91 -9.05
C LYS A 452 -1.98 -44.78 -8.32
N GLN A 453 -2.00 -44.75 -6.99
CA GLN A 453 -3.21 -44.50 -6.20
C GLN A 453 -3.68 -43.04 -6.33
N GLU A 454 -2.75 -42.08 -6.26
CA GLU A 454 -3.02 -40.65 -6.45
C GLU A 454 -3.53 -40.35 -7.86
N LEU A 455 -2.91 -40.93 -8.90
CA LEU A 455 -3.38 -40.82 -10.29
C LEU A 455 -4.81 -41.33 -10.46
N ASN A 456 -5.14 -42.50 -9.90
CA ASN A 456 -6.50 -43.05 -9.95
C ASN A 456 -7.50 -42.11 -9.26
N HIS A 457 -7.16 -41.62 -8.06
CA HIS A 457 -8.02 -40.68 -7.33
C HIS A 457 -8.26 -39.37 -8.11
N LEU A 458 -7.24 -38.84 -8.78
CA LEU A 458 -7.35 -37.66 -9.64
C LEU A 458 -8.20 -37.93 -10.90
N LEU A 459 -8.14 -39.15 -11.47
CA LEU A 459 -8.99 -39.56 -12.59
C LEU A 459 -10.47 -39.70 -12.18
N ASP A 460 -10.75 -40.22 -10.98
CA ASP A 460 -12.10 -40.30 -10.43
C ASP A 460 -12.66 -38.90 -10.12
N MET A 461 -11.84 -38.03 -9.50
CA MET A 461 -12.18 -36.64 -9.23
C MET A 461 -12.47 -35.87 -10.53
N LYS A 462 -11.63 -36.05 -11.55
CA LYS A 462 -11.84 -35.49 -12.90
C LYS A 462 -13.19 -35.93 -13.48
N GLN A 463 -13.50 -37.22 -13.47
CA GLN A 463 -14.78 -37.73 -13.98
C GLN A 463 -15.99 -37.18 -13.22
N SER A 464 -15.86 -36.95 -11.91
CA SER A 464 -16.90 -36.33 -11.09
C SER A 464 -17.15 -34.87 -11.50
N LEU A 465 -16.08 -34.07 -11.63
CA LEU A 465 -16.14 -32.69 -12.08
C LEU A 465 -16.64 -32.56 -13.52
N GLU A 466 -16.26 -33.49 -14.42
CA GLU A 466 -16.78 -33.54 -15.78
C GLU A 466 -18.29 -33.79 -15.81
N LYS A 467 -18.84 -34.68 -14.96
CA LYS A 467 -20.30 -34.91 -14.85
C LYS A 467 -21.03 -33.65 -14.36
N GLN A 468 -20.57 -33.06 -13.26
CA GLN A 468 -21.14 -31.81 -12.73
C GLN A 468 -21.10 -30.68 -13.76
N ASN A 469 -20.04 -30.58 -14.56
CA ASN A 469 -19.93 -29.55 -15.60
C ASN A 469 -20.88 -29.79 -16.80
N HIS A 470 -21.24 -31.05 -17.10
CA HIS A 470 -22.30 -31.35 -18.07
C HIS A 470 -23.70 -31.08 -17.52
N GLU A 471 -23.92 -31.31 -16.22
CA GLU A 471 -25.18 -30.99 -15.54
C GLU A 471 -25.41 -29.48 -15.49
N LEU A 472 -24.45 -28.68 -15.03
CA LEU A 472 -24.50 -27.22 -15.05
C LEU A 472 -24.71 -26.64 -16.46
N ARG A 473 -24.17 -27.27 -17.52
CA ARG A 473 -24.43 -26.86 -18.91
C ARG A 473 -25.88 -27.13 -19.32
N ARG A 474 -26.48 -28.22 -18.85
CA ARG A 474 -27.88 -28.58 -19.12
C ARG A 474 -28.84 -27.63 -18.39
N GLU A 475 -28.62 -27.41 -17.09
CA GLU A 475 -29.37 -26.43 -16.29
C GLU A 475 -29.32 -25.03 -16.91
N ARG A 476 -28.15 -24.61 -17.44
CA ARG A 476 -28.01 -23.33 -18.14
C ARG A 476 -28.82 -23.28 -19.45
N GLN A 477 -28.89 -24.38 -20.20
CA GLN A 477 -29.71 -24.48 -21.42
C GLN A 477 -31.22 -24.48 -21.10
N GLU A 478 -31.62 -25.15 -20.02
CA GLU A 478 -32.99 -25.15 -19.52
C GLU A 478 -33.41 -23.73 -19.07
N ALA A 479 -32.53 -23.02 -18.35
CA ALA A 479 -32.75 -21.62 -17.97
C ALA A 479 -32.72 -20.64 -19.17
N GLU A 480 -31.87 -20.88 -20.18
CA GLU A 480 -31.90 -20.13 -21.46
C GLU A 480 -33.24 -20.32 -22.19
N GLY A 481 -33.80 -21.53 -22.16
CA GLY A 481 -35.13 -21.85 -22.68
C GLY A 481 -36.24 -21.10 -21.94
N GLN A 482 -36.29 -21.22 -20.61
CA GLN A 482 -37.26 -20.50 -19.77
C GLN A 482 -37.19 -18.98 -19.94
N LEU A 483 -35.97 -18.42 -20.02
CA LEU A 483 -35.77 -16.99 -20.27
C LEU A 483 -36.26 -16.57 -21.67
N LYS A 484 -36.20 -17.47 -22.66
CA LYS A 484 -36.79 -17.21 -23.98
C LYS A 484 -38.31 -17.25 -23.91
N GLU A 485 -38.91 -18.27 -23.29
CA GLU A 485 -40.37 -18.37 -23.13
C GLU A 485 -40.96 -17.15 -22.41
N LEU A 486 -40.29 -16.63 -21.38
CA LEU A 486 -40.69 -15.40 -20.68
C LEU A 486 -40.56 -14.14 -21.55
N LYS A 487 -39.63 -14.08 -22.51
CA LYS A 487 -39.54 -12.99 -23.49
C LYS A 487 -40.64 -13.10 -24.54
N ASP A 488 -40.83 -14.28 -25.12
CA ASP A 488 -41.88 -14.56 -26.09
C ASP A 488 -43.28 -14.23 -25.50
N GLN A 489 -43.49 -14.50 -24.19
CA GLN A 489 -44.67 -14.05 -23.43
C GLN A 489 -44.75 -12.53 -23.24
N LEU A 490 -43.66 -11.87 -22.86
CA LEU A 490 -43.62 -10.42 -22.66
C LEU A 490 -43.88 -9.65 -23.96
N GLU A 491 -43.35 -10.14 -25.10
CA GLU A 491 -43.62 -9.57 -26.42
C GLU A 491 -45.10 -9.71 -26.82
N ALA A 492 -45.74 -10.84 -26.47
CA ALA A 492 -47.18 -11.02 -26.66
C ALA A 492 -48.01 -10.06 -25.80
N GLU A 493 -47.70 -9.89 -24.51
CA GLU A 493 -48.37 -8.93 -23.63
C GLU A 493 -48.19 -7.48 -24.08
N GLN A 494 -47.00 -7.11 -24.57
CA GLN A 494 -46.77 -5.81 -25.20
C GLN A 494 -47.62 -5.63 -26.46
N TYR A 495 -47.73 -6.65 -27.31
CA TYR A 495 -48.57 -6.61 -28.50
C TYR A 495 -50.07 -6.45 -28.15
N PHE A 496 -50.58 -7.19 -27.16
CA PHE A 496 -51.94 -7.00 -26.64
C PHE A 496 -52.14 -5.60 -26.07
N THR A 497 -51.17 -5.07 -25.31
CA THR A 497 -51.20 -3.71 -24.75
C THR A 497 -51.30 -2.65 -25.85
N VAL A 498 -50.49 -2.75 -26.91
CA VAL A 498 -50.54 -1.84 -28.07
C VAL A 498 -51.88 -1.94 -28.82
N LEU A 499 -52.43 -3.15 -28.99
CA LEU A 499 -53.75 -3.34 -29.58
C LEU A 499 -54.87 -2.72 -28.73
N LEU A 500 -54.82 -2.85 -27.40
CA LEU A 500 -55.78 -2.24 -26.48
C LEU A 500 -55.71 -0.71 -26.52
N ILE A 501 -54.51 -0.12 -26.47
CA ILE A 501 -54.29 1.32 -26.59
C ILE A 501 -54.83 1.84 -27.94
N SER A 502 -54.52 1.16 -29.05
CA SER A 502 -55.02 1.52 -30.39
C SER A 502 -56.56 1.46 -30.45
N ARG A 503 -57.17 0.41 -29.89
CA ARG A 503 -58.63 0.25 -29.83
C ARG A 503 -59.31 1.29 -28.95
N HIS A 504 -58.69 1.68 -27.83
CA HIS A 504 -59.17 2.76 -26.97
C HIS A 504 -59.06 4.12 -27.66
N SER A 505 -57.94 4.39 -28.35
CA SER A 505 -57.75 5.62 -29.14
C SER A 505 -58.82 5.77 -30.23
N GLN A 506 -59.03 4.73 -31.04
CA GLN A 506 -60.11 4.72 -32.06
C GLN A 506 -61.51 4.88 -31.45
N CYS A 507 -61.73 4.43 -30.21
CA CYS A 507 -63.00 4.62 -29.52
C CYS A 507 -63.17 6.07 -29.06
N LEU A 508 -62.12 6.67 -28.50
CA LEU A 508 -62.03 8.09 -28.12
C LEU A 508 -62.23 9.02 -29.32
N GLU A 509 -61.63 8.73 -30.47
CA GLU A 509 -61.86 9.47 -31.72
C GLU A 509 -63.32 9.42 -32.15
N ARG A 510 -63.93 8.22 -32.19
CA ARG A 510 -65.36 8.05 -32.53
C ARG A 510 -66.28 8.78 -31.54
N LEU A 511 -65.93 8.83 -30.26
CA LEU A 511 -66.63 9.62 -29.24
C LEU A 511 -66.46 11.13 -29.48
N GLY A 512 -65.23 11.60 -29.73
CA GLY A 512 -64.93 13.00 -30.03
C GLY A 512 -65.66 13.50 -31.29
N CYS A 513 -65.69 12.71 -32.35
CA CYS A 513 -66.46 12.99 -33.57
C CYS A 513 -67.97 13.08 -33.28
N LYS A 514 -68.53 12.16 -32.48
CA LYS A 514 -69.95 12.22 -32.08
C LYS A 514 -70.26 13.48 -31.25
N ILE A 515 -69.43 13.81 -30.26
CA ILE A 515 -69.61 15.01 -29.43
C ILE A 515 -69.55 16.28 -30.29
N ARG A 516 -68.56 16.37 -31.20
CA ARG A 516 -68.39 17.51 -32.12
C ARG A 516 -69.53 17.64 -33.14
N ALA A 517 -70.20 16.53 -33.50
CA ALA A 517 -71.39 16.55 -34.36
C ALA A 517 -72.70 16.95 -33.63
N ILE A 518 -72.74 16.88 -32.30
CA ILE A 518 -73.91 17.25 -31.49
C ILE A 518 -73.90 18.74 -31.13
N PHE A 519 -72.74 19.29 -30.78
CA PHE A 519 -72.61 20.65 -30.25
C PHE A 519 -73.11 21.83 -31.11
N PRO A 520 -73.05 21.79 -32.47
CA PRO A 520 -73.59 22.86 -33.33
C PRO A 520 -75.10 23.14 -33.18
N LYS A 521 -75.83 22.33 -32.40
CA LYS A 521 -77.27 22.50 -32.14
C LYS A 521 -77.61 23.40 -30.94
N PHE A 522 -76.61 23.90 -30.19
CA PHE A 522 -76.80 24.79 -29.05
C PHE A 522 -76.12 26.15 -29.24
N PRO A 523 -76.81 27.17 -29.81
CA PRO A 523 -76.24 28.51 -29.95
C PRO A 523 -76.05 29.16 -28.57
N GLY A 524 -74.80 29.49 -28.24
CA GLY A 524 -74.43 30.17 -26.99
C GLY A 524 -73.48 29.40 -26.06
N PHE A 525 -73.17 28.13 -26.33
CA PHE A 525 -72.19 27.38 -25.54
C PHE A 525 -70.74 27.74 -25.96
N PRO A 526 -69.83 28.11 -25.02
CA PRO A 526 -68.43 28.36 -25.34
C PRO A 526 -67.67 27.09 -25.78
N GLU A 527 -66.87 27.18 -26.85
CA GLU A 527 -66.01 26.07 -27.30
C GLU A 527 -65.04 25.58 -26.21
N ILE A 528 -64.63 26.48 -25.31
CA ILE A 528 -63.81 26.20 -24.12
C ILE A 528 -64.42 25.08 -23.27
N LEU A 529 -65.75 25.05 -23.09
CA LEU A 529 -66.44 24.01 -22.33
C LEU A 529 -66.40 22.65 -23.05
N VAL A 530 -66.43 22.63 -24.38
CA VAL A 530 -66.28 21.40 -25.19
C VAL A 530 -64.86 20.85 -25.05
N GLY A 531 -63.84 21.74 -25.11
CA GLY A 531 -62.44 21.37 -24.87
C GLY A 531 -62.21 20.81 -23.47
N ILE A 532 -62.79 21.43 -22.44
CA ILE A 532 -62.75 20.94 -21.05
C ILE A 532 -63.41 19.57 -20.93
N LEU A 533 -64.61 19.36 -21.49
CA LEU A 533 -65.32 18.08 -21.41
C LEU A 533 -64.54 16.94 -22.08
N LEU A 534 -63.96 17.20 -23.26
CA LEU A 534 -63.12 16.23 -23.97
C LEU A 534 -61.82 15.92 -23.21
N CYS A 535 -61.20 16.92 -22.58
CA CYS A 535 -60.00 16.73 -21.76
C CYS A 535 -60.28 15.92 -20.48
N ILE A 536 -61.43 16.15 -19.84
CA ILE A 536 -61.89 15.37 -18.67
C ILE A 536 -62.17 13.92 -19.08
N LEU A 537 -62.94 13.71 -20.17
CA LEU A 537 -63.23 12.36 -20.70
C LEU A 537 -61.96 11.61 -21.11
N GLY A 538 -61.00 12.29 -21.76
CA GLY A 538 -59.71 11.69 -22.11
C GLY A 538 -58.95 11.19 -20.87
N LYS A 539 -58.86 12.02 -19.81
CA LYS A 539 -58.20 11.64 -18.55
C LYS A 539 -58.91 10.48 -17.82
N LEU A 540 -60.23 10.40 -17.90
CA LEU A 540 -61.04 9.33 -17.29
C LEU A 540 -61.00 7.99 -18.06
N ILE A 541 -60.42 7.95 -19.26
CA ILE A 541 -60.39 6.75 -20.13
C ILE A 541 -58.96 6.26 -20.38
N LEU A 542 -57.95 7.14 -20.28
CA LEU A 542 -56.54 6.79 -20.36
C LEU A 542 -55.95 6.25 -19.05
N HIS A 543 -56.73 6.22 -17.96
CA HIS A 543 -56.30 5.69 -16.67
C HIS A 543 -57.35 4.70 -16.11
N PRO A 544 -57.16 3.39 -16.32
CA PRO A 544 -57.55 2.36 -15.37
C PRO A 544 -56.85 2.53 -14.01
#